data_AF-A0A7K4M5G6-F1
#
_entry.id   AF-A0A7K4M5G6-F1
#
_cell.length_a   1.000
_cell.length_b   1.000
_cell.length_c   1.000
_cell.angle_alpha   90.00
_cell.angle_beta   90.00
_cell.angle_gamma   90.00
#
_symmetry.space_group_name_H-M   'P 1'
#
loop_
_entity.id
_entity.type
_entity.pdbx_description
1 polymer ?
#
loop_
_entity_poly.entity_id
_entity_poly.type
_entity_poly.pdbx_seq_one_letter_code
_entity_poly.pdbx_strand_id
1 'polypeptide(L)' 'SLRYFYTGVTEPTEGQPTFVAVGEVDGELVFVHYDSETQRMELRVPWELGTVDSQYWDRNTRNFQGAQQVFHVNL' A
#
# COMPACT_ATOMS: atom_id res chain seq x y z
N SER A 1 17.52 -4.54 -1.25
CA SER A 1 16.39 -5.49 -1.39
C SER A 1 15.07 -4.75 -1.48
N LEU A 2 14.04 -5.34 -2.08
CA LEU A 2 12.67 -4.81 -2.08
C LEU A 2 11.77 -5.72 -1.22
N ARG A 3 10.97 -5.14 -0.32
CA ARG A 3 10.03 -5.88 0.54
C ARG A 3 8.68 -5.19 0.58
N TYR A 4 7.62 -5.98 0.68
CA TYR A 4 6.26 -5.50 0.90
C TYR A 4 5.71 -6.13 2.18
N PHE A 5 5.11 -5.29 3.02
CA PHE A 5 4.43 -5.72 4.24
C PHE A 5 2.94 -5.44 4.11
N TYR A 6 2.13 -6.39 4.55
CA TYR A 6 0.68 -6.32 4.51
C TYR A 6 0.15 -6.59 5.91
N THR A 7 -0.62 -5.65 6.42
CA THR A 7 -1.26 -5.75 7.73
C THR A 7 -2.76 -5.60 7.53
N GLY A 8 -3.53 -6.57 7.99
CA GLY A 8 -4.98 -6.47 8.07
C GLY A 8 -5.44 -6.76 9.49
N VAL A 9 -6.49 -6.08 9.93
CA VAL A 9 -7.10 -6.25 11.25
C VAL A 9 -8.60 -6.54 11.10
N THR A 10 -9.13 -7.39 11.97
CA THR A 10 -10.57 -7.75 12.00
C THR A 10 -11.41 -6.66 12.65
N GLU A 11 -10.88 -6.03 13.69
CA GLU A 11 -11.55 -4.97 14.44
C GLU A 11 -10.95 -3.60 14.07
N PRO A 12 -11.73 -2.70 13.43
CA PRO A 12 -11.26 -1.35 13.16
C PRO A 12 -11.01 -0.60 14.47
N THR A 13 -9.84 0.01 14.58
CA THR A 13 -9.56 1.00 15.63
C THR A 13 -9.89 2.39 15.08
N GLU A 14 -10.46 3.25 15.91
CA GLU A 14 -10.80 4.62 15.49
C GLU A 14 -9.58 5.35 14.91
N GLY A 15 -9.72 5.85 13.69
CA GLY A 15 -8.64 6.53 12.96
C GLY A 15 -7.53 5.63 12.44
N GLN A 16 -7.72 4.31 12.39
CA GLN A 16 -6.77 3.38 11.77
C GLN A 16 -7.43 2.56 10.64
N PRO A 17 -6.79 2.49 9.47
CA PRO A 17 -7.26 1.65 8.37
C PRO A 17 -7.30 0.16 8.76
N THR A 18 -8.32 -0.56 8.29
CA THR A 18 -8.44 -2.01 8.51
C THR A 18 -7.44 -2.82 7.70
N PHE A 19 -6.84 -2.21 6.68
CA PHE A 19 -5.76 -2.80 5.90
C PHE A 19 -4.74 -1.73 5.49
N VAL A 20 -3.46 -2.07 5.63
CA VAL A 20 -2.32 -1.25 5.22
C VAL A 20 -1.33 -2.11 4.45
N ALA A 21 -0.76 -1.57 3.38
CA ALA A 21 0.38 -2.16 2.69
C ALA A 21 1.50 -1.14 2.52
N VAL A 22 2.72 -1.53 2.81
CA VAL A 22 3.91 -0.66 2.64
C VAL A 22 4.99 -1.35 1.84
N GLY A 23 5.67 -0.58 0.98
CA GLY A 23 6.83 -1.02 0.22
C GLY A 23 8.10 -0.40 0.78
N GLU A 24 9.09 -1.25 1.06
CA GLU A 24 10.38 -0.90 1.64
C GLU A 24 11.52 -1.24 0.67
N VAL A 25 12.45 -0.31 0.50
CA VAL A 25 13.71 -0.53 -0.21
C VAL A 25 14.88 -0.55 0.79
N ASP A 26 15.77 -1.50 0.57
CA ASP A 26 17.03 -1.73 1.30
C ASP A 26 16.91 -1.90 2.81
N GLY A 27 15.72 -2.22 3.34
CA GLY A 27 15.55 -2.43 4.78
C GLY A 27 15.35 -1.16 5.59
N GLU A 28 15.36 0.00 4.93
CA GLU A 28 15.50 1.30 5.59
C GLU A 28 14.45 2.31 5.16
N LEU A 29 13.99 2.26 3.90
CA LEU A 29 13.19 3.32 3.32
C LEU A 29 11.84 2.81 2.83
N VAL A 30 10.77 3.20 3.52
CA VAL A 30 9.40 3.03 3.03
C VAL A 30 9.15 4.04 1.92
N PHE A 31 9.04 3.56 0.69
CA PHE A 31 8.88 4.41 -0.49
C PHE A 31 7.42 4.50 -0.96
N VAL A 32 6.57 3.51 -0.62
CA VAL A 32 5.13 3.54 -0.93
C VAL A 32 4.27 3.09 0.25
N HIS A 33 3.06 3.66 0.32
CA HIS A 33 2.03 3.34 1.30
C HIS A 33 0.68 3.16 0.60
N TYR A 34 -0.12 2.22 1.06
CA TYR A 34 -1.52 2.04 0.71
C TYR A 34 -2.30 1.80 1.99
N ASP A 35 -3.51 2.36 2.08
CA ASP A 35 -4.45 2.04 3.14
C ASP A 35 -5.89 1.84 2.62
N SER A 36 -6.70 1.17 3.42
CA SER A 36 -8.08 0.85 3.09
C SER A 36 -9.04 2.05 3.05
N GLU A 37 -8.65 3.20 3.62
CA GLU A 37 -9.50 4.39 3.67
C GLU A 37 -9.36 5.21 2.37
N THR A 38 -8.11 5.47 1.96
CA THR A 38 -7.80 6.20 0.72
C THR A 38 -7.91 5.31 -0.51
N GLN A 39 -7.72 4.00 -0.34
CA GLN A 39 -7.69 2.98 -1.39
C GLN A 39 -6.76 3.33 -2.55
N ARG A 40 -5.64 4.00 -2.24
CA ARG A 40 -4.65 4.45 -3.22
C ARG A 40 -3.23 4.15 -2.77
N MET A 41 -2.37 3.82 -3.75
CA MET A 41 -0.94 3.77 -3.51
C MET A 41 -0.35 5.18 -3.59
N GLU A 42 0.30 5.60 -2.51
CA GLU A 42 0.96 6.90 -2.39
C GLU A 42 2.47 6.75 -2.27
N LEU A 43 3.20 7.62 -2.96
CA LEU A 43 4.65 7.73 -2.80
C LEU A 43 4.97 8.47 -1.48
N ARG A 44 5.89 7.92 -0.69
CA ARG A 44 6.27 8.45 0.64
C ARG A 44 7.65 9.11 0.69
N VAL A 45 8.32 9.16 -0.46
CA VAL A 45 9.66 9.71 -0.64
C VAL A 45 9.63 10.76 -1.75
N PRO A 46 10.53 11.76 -1.74
CA PRO A 46 10.53 12.86 -2.71
C PRO A 46 11.10 12.45 -4.08
N TRP A 47 10.88 11.21 -4.52
CA TRP A 47 11.25 10.79 -5.86
C TRP A 47 10.32 11.44 -6.88
N GLU A 48 10.84 11.71 -8.07
CA GLU A 48 10.04 12.33 -9.12
C GLU A 48 8.95 11.37 -9.61
N LEU A 49 7.69 11.70 -9.33
CA LEU A 49 6.53 10.97 -9.84
C LEU A 49 6.50 10.92 -11.38
N GLY A 50 7.07 11.93 -12.06
CA GLY A 50 7.09 12.05 -13.52
C GLY A 50 8.02 11.05 -14.23
N THR A 51 8.95 10.41 -13.50
CA THR A 51 9.80 9.35 -14.07
C THR A 51 9.08 8.02 -14.25
N VAL A 52 7.89 7.86 -13.65
CA VAL A 52 7.13 6.62 -13.67
C VAL A 52 5.74 6.88 -14.24
N ASP A 53 5.34 6.12 -15.26
CA ASP A 53 4.06 6.28 -15.95
C ASP A 53 2.85 6.17 -15.00
N SER A 54 1.80 6.96 -15.23
CA SER A 54 0.56 6.91 -14.44
C SER A 54 -0.06 5.52 -14.42
N GLN A 55 0.08 4.76 -15.52
CA GLN A 55 -0.39 3.38 -15.60
C GLN A 55 0.27 2.46 -14.56
N TYR A 56 1.52 2.73 -14.17
CA TYR A 56 2.18 1.98 -13.10
C TYR A 56 1.49 2.24 -11.76
N TRP A 57 1.20 3.50 -11.44
CA TRP A 57 0.53 3.88 -10.19
C TRP A 57 -0.88 3.28 -10.12
N ASP A 58 -1.63 3.34 -11.21
CA ASP A 58 -2.97 2.76 -11.32
C ASP A 58 -2.95 1.23 -11.21
N ARG A 59 -1.99 0.57 -11.86
CA ARG A 59 -1.84 -0.89 -11.79
C ARG A 59 -1.54 -1.35 -10.37
N ASN A 60 -0.59 -0.71 -9.70
CA ASN A 60 -0.20 -1.12 -8.35
C ASN A 60 -1.28 -0.77 -7.32
N THR A 61 -2.00 0.34 -7.50
CA THR A 61 -3.19 0.64 -6.68
C THR A 61 -4.21 -0.49 -6.78
N ARG A 62 -4.53 -0.96 -8.00
CA ARG A 62 -5.45 -2.10 -8.19
C ARG A 62 -4.92 -3.40 -7.56
N ASN A 63 -3.61 -3.64 -7.61
CA ASN A 63 -3.02 -4.80 -6.95
C ASN A 63 -3.22 -4.75 -5.42
N PHE A 64 -3.05 -3.58 -4.79
CA PHE A 64 -3.28 -3.43 -3.35
C PHE A 64 -4.76 -3.52 -2.97
N GLN A 65 -5.67 -3.00 -3.80
CA GLN A 65 -7.11 -3.22 -3.62
C GLN A 65 -7.48 -4.70 -3.66
N GLY A 66 -6.89 -5.46 -4.59
CA GLY A 66 -7.04 -6.92 -4.65
C GLY A 66 -6.50 -7.62 -3.40
N ALA A 67 -5.32 -7.21 -2.92
CA ALA A 67 -4.73 -7.73 -1.69
C ALA A 67 -5.62 -7.44 -0.47
N GLN A 68 -6.15 -6.22 -0.35
CA GLN A 68 -7.12 -5.85 0.69
C GLN A 68 -8.33 -6.78 0.70
N GLN A 69 -8.92 -7.05 -0.48
CA GLN A 69 -10.07 -7.95 -0.57
C GLN A 69 -9.73 -9.38 -0.14
N VAL A 70 -8.56 -9.89 -0.55
CA VAL A 70 -8.10 -11.22 -0.14
C VAL A 70 -7.88 -11.30 1.37
N PHE A 71 -7.28 -10.28 1.99
CA PHE A 71 -7.09 -10.22 3.44
C PHE A 71 -8.43 -10.15 4.17
N HIS A 72 -9.37 -9.32 3.69
CA HIS A 72 -10.70 -9.21 4.29
C HIS A 72 -11.48 -10.54 4.32
N VAL A 73 -11.29 -11.40 3.31
CA VAL A 73 -11.95 -12.71 3.24
C VAL A 73 -11.24 -13.77 4.12
N ASN A 74 -9.95 -13.60 4.40
CA ASN A 74 -9.13 -14.58 5.10
C ASN A 74 -8.95 -14.30 6.61
N LEU A 75 -9.38 -13.14 7.08
CA LEU A 75 -9.35 -12.72 8.50
C LEU A 75 -10.69 -13.01 9.17
#